data_AF-A0A972DKQ9-F1
#
_entry.id   AF-A0A972DKQ9-F1
#
_cell.length_a   1.000
_cell.length_b   1.000
_cell.length_c   1.000
_cell.angle_alpha   90.00
_cell.angle_beta   90.00
_cell.angle_gamma   90.00
#
_symmetry.space_group_name_H-M   'P 1'
#
loop_
_entity.id
_entity.type
_entity.pdbx_description
1 polymer ?
#
loop_
_entity_poly.entity_id
_entity_poly.type
_entity_poly.pdbx_seq_one_letter_code
_entity_poly.pdbx_strand_id
1 'polypeptide(L)'
;MTAIPPAPPPAESDHRRSRLLGDAAVGAALLLALLIVLLADALRDPGPPGSARSTTTIPAASPPPHQPLPLRLAVTPPEFDDIGRLLDQLGHGYAYDLLPHDAFLQPGGLDPYDVVFLTCGGAPNEWLGRRLGDSGRGAAGVYRARPQTVRALHEQLRRYVGQGGTLYVSDLHFDVLAIAFPEFVDRPAAAARGSVQTVDARVVDEGLQTHLGDRIPLQFDKPAWRPAAFQPDRVAIHLEGDYGLVGGGRASGPLMVSFTHGKGTVLFTSFHNEAQNSHVELLLLRYLVFATVTAREQHGVYQVLVRGGFSPGQRNLLALSAGEQPVSATYDCRRPGPLRFVLGFANRGAELKLTVTSPSGERYEKSGRETFILPVERAAAGTWHYTIAPLSVPYRNFPFTLTIGEKAGAGQQAADGQRAGTGREARD
;
A
#
# COMPACT_ATOMS: atom_id res chain seq x y z
N MET A 1 11.91 -5.23 67.34
CA MET A 1 11.13 -5.72 66.18
C MET A 1 12.07 -6.55 65.32
N THR A 2 11.90 -7.87 65.34
CA THR A 2 12.73 -8.87 64.64
C THR A 2 12.23 -9.02 63.20
N ALA A 3 13.13 -8.88 62.22
CA ALA A 3 12.81 -8.99 60.81
C ALA A 3 12.63 -10.46 60.39
N ILE A 4 11.55 -10.74 59.66
CA ILE A 4 11.21 -12.06 59.11
C ILE A 4 12.06 -12.28 57.85
N PRO A 5 12.76 -13.43 57.71
CA PRO A 5 13.53 -13.74 56.51
C PRO A 5 12.62 -14.04 55.30
N PRO A 6 13.07 -13.71 54.07
CA PRO A 6 12.29 -13.91 52.86
C PRO A 6 12.09 -15.39 52.54
N ALA A 7 10.91 -15.72 52.02
CA ALA A 7 10.54 -17.06 51.60
C ALA A 7 11.39 -17.56 50.42
N PRO A 8 11.73 -18.86 50.38
CA PRO A 8 12.50 -19.43 49.28
C PRO A 8 11.69 -19.43 47.96
N PRO A 9 12.37 -19.30 46.81
CA PRO A 9 11.72 -19.32 45.50
C PRO A 9 11.12 -20.70 45.20
N PRO A 10 10.00 -20.77 44.45
CA PRO A 10 9.37 -22.02 44.07
C PRO A 10 10.26 -22.85 43.13
N ALA A 11 10.23 -24.17 43.30
CA ALA A 11 11.05 -25.12 42.54
C ALA A 11 10.66 -25.13 41.04
N GLU A 12 11.59 -24.70 40.20
CA GLU A 12 11.43 -24.47 38.75
C GLU A 12 11.75 -25.71 37.90
N SER A 13 11.24 -26.91 38.24
CA SER A 13 11.67 -28.15 37.57
C SER A 13 10.64 -28.90 36.74
N ASP A 14 9.35 -28.53 36.74
CA ASP A 14 8.31 -29.37 36.12
C ASP A 14 7.77 -28.86 34.76
N HIS A 15 7.87 -27.56 34.47
CA HIS A 15 7.30 -27.00 33.23
C HIS A 15 8.12 -27.26 31.96
N ARG A 16 9.41 -27.63 32.08
CA ARG A 16 10.29 -27.83 30.92
C ARG A 16 10.08 -29.19 30.25
N ARG A 17 9.72 -30.22 31.03
CA ARG A 17 9.47 -31.58 30.51
C ARG A 17 8.15 -31.71 29.76
N SER A 18 7.11 -30.99 30.21
CA SER A 18 5.80 -31.02 29.53
C SER A 18 5.82 -30.30 28.16
N ARG A 19 6.61 -29.23 28.01
CA ARG A 19 6.79 -28.56 26.70
C ARG A 19 7.52 -29.42 25.68
N LEU A 20 8.58 -30.12 26.08
CA LEU A 20 9.35 -30.99 25.18
C LEU A 20 8.51 -32.17 24.62
N LEU A 21 7.61 -32.72 25.43
CA LEU A 21 6.70 -33.78 24.98
C LEU A 21 5.64 -33.26 23.99
N GLY A 22 5.14 -32.04 24.20
CA GLY A 22 4.20 -31.39 23.28
C GLY A 22 4.82 -31.13 21.91
N ASP A 23 6.03 -30.56 21.88
CA ASP A 23 6.73 -30.23 20.65
C ASP A 23 7.10 -31.49 19.83
N ALA A 24 7.50 -32.58 20.50
CA ALA A 24 7.78 -33.85 19.86
C ALA A 24 6.53 -34.49 19.21
N ALA A 25 5.38 -34.40 19.86
CA ALA A 25 4.12 -34.92 19.33
C ALA A 25 3.66 -34.17 18.07
N VAL A 26 3.81 -32.83 18.05
CA VAL A 26 3.50 -32.01 16.87
C VAL A 26 4.44 -32.35 15.71
N GLY A 27 5.74 -32.52 15.98
CA GLY A 27 6.72 -32.92 14.97
C GLY A 27 6.40 -34.27 14.33
N ALA A 28 6.03 -35.27 15.15
CA ALA A 28 5.64 -36.59 14.65
C ALA A 28 4.36 -36.55 13.79
N ALA A 29 3.37 -35.76 14.17
CA ALA A 29 2.14 -35.59 13.41
C ALA A 29 2.37 -34.96 12.03
N LEU A 30 3.26 -33.97 11.94
CA LEU A 30 3.63 -33.34 10.66
C LEU A 30 4.37 -34.29 9.72
N LEU A 31 5.30 -35.10 10.26
CA LEU A 31 6.00 -36.12 9.47
C LEU A 31 5.04 -37.17 8.92
N LEU A 32 4.06 -37.60 9.72
CA LEU A 32 3.04 -38.55 9.27
C LEU A 32 2.17 -37.97 8.15
N ALA A 33 1.75 -36.70 8.26
CA ALA A 33 0.97 -36.03 7.22
C ALA A 33 1.75 -35.91 5.89
N LEU A 34 3.04 -35.59 5.95
CA LEU A 34 3.91 -35.54 4.77
C LEU A 34 4.05 -36.92 4.12
N LEU A 35 4.21 -37.98 4.93
CA LEU A 35 4.30 -39.35 4.44
C LEU A 35 3.02 -39.77 3.71
N ILE A 36 1.84 -39.38 4.22
CA ILE A 36 0.54 -39.66 3.58
C ILE A 36 0.45 -38.99 2.20
N VAL A 37 0.90 -37.73 2.06
CA VAL A 37 0.90 -37.02 0.77
C VAL A 37 1.85 -37.70 -0.22
N LEU A 38 3.06 -38.07 0.22
CA LEU A 38 4.02 -38.78 -0.62
C LEU A 38 3.50 -40.15 -1.07
N LEU A 39 2.82 -40.89 -0.18
CA LEU A 39 2.18 -42.16 -0.54
C LEU A 39 1.04 -41.94 -1.55
N ALA A 40 0.24 -40.89 -1.37
CA ALA A 40 -0.86 -40.57 -2.28
C ALA A 40 -0.38 -40.18 -3.68
N ASP A 41 0.74 -39.45 -3.79
CA ASP A 41 1.36 -39.13 -5.08
C ASP A 41 2.06 -40.35 -5.69
N ALA A 42 2.68 -41.22 -4.89
CA ALA A 42 3.29 -42.46 -5.39
C ALA A 42 2.26 -43.49 -5.89
N LEU A 43 1.04 -43.48 -5.32
CA LEU A 43 -0.08 -44.32 -5.75
C LEU A 43 -0.88 -43.72 -6.91
N ARG A 44 -0.57 -42.49 -7.33
CA ARG A 44 -1.18 -41.87 -8.49
C ARG A 44 -0.55 -42.49 -9.73
N ASP A 45 -1.30 -43.39 -10.36
CA ASP A 45 -0.87 -44.07 -11.59
C ASP A 45 -0.36 -43.02 -12.59
N PRO A 46 0.90 -43.13 -13.08
CA PRO A 46 1.36 -42.32 -14.18
C PRO A 46 0.49 -42.67 -15.37
N GLY A 47 -0.50 -41.82 -15.65
CA GLY A 47 -1.46 -42.04 -16.72
C GLY A 47 -0.73 -42.43 -18.01
N PRO A 48 -1.33 -43.29 -18.83
CA PRO A 48 -0.68 -43.81 -20.03
C PRO A 48 -0.13 -42.65 -20.87
N PRO A 49 1.07 -42.78 -21.46
CA PRO A 49 1.66 -41.76 -22.31
C PRO A 49 0.68 -41.47 -23.46
N GLY A 50 -0.06 -40.37 -23.30
CA GLY A 50 -1.08 -39.95 -24.23
C GLY A 50 -0.44 -39.73 -25.59
N SER A 51 -0.91 -40.48 -26.59
CA SER A 51 -0.53 -40.33 -27.98
C SER A 51 -0.54 -38.86 -28.36
N ALA A 52 0.59 -38.38 -28.88
CA ALA A 52 0.76 -37.03 -29.39
C ALA A 52 -0.29 -36.75 -30.47
N ARG A 53 -1.43 -36.16 -30.06
CA ARG A 53 -2.34 -35.50 -30.98
C ARG A 53 -1.60 -34.26 -31.47
N SER A 54 -1.23 -34.27 -32.74
CA SER A 54 -0.92 -33.06 -33.49
C SER A 54 -2.16 -32.17 -33.48
N THR A 55 -2.28 -31.34 -32.44
CA THR A 55 -3.19 -30.19 -32.45
C THR A 55 -2.63 -29.22 -33.47
N THR A 56 -3.20 -29.26 -34.67
CA THR A 56 -3.17 -28.14 -35.61
C THR A 56 -3.57 -26.90 -34.80
N THR A 57 -2.60 -26.07 -34.46
CA THR A 57 -2.79 -24.82 -33.74
C THR A 57 -3.50 -23.88 -34.71
N ILE A 58 -4.83 -23.93 -34.74
CA ILE A 58 -5.63 -22.86 -35.32
C ILE A 58 -5.21 -21.61 -34.53
N PRO A 59 -4.71 -20.54 -35.18
CA PRO A 59 -4.40 -19.30 -34.50
C PRO A 59 -5.68 -18.86 -33.77
N ALA A 60 -5.67 -18.98 -32.45
CA ALA A 60 -6.79 -18.55 -31.64
C ALA A 60 -6.99 -17.06 -31.95
N ALA A 61 -8.14 -16.73 -32.55
CA ALA A 61 -8.50 -15.34 -32.80
C ALA A 61 -8.32 -14.58 -31.48
N SER A 62 -7.52 -13.52 -31.51
CA SER A 62 -7.25 -12.71 -30.33
C SER A 62 -8.58 -12.34 -29.68
N PRO A 63 -8.74 -12.52 -28.35
CA PRO A 63 -9.98 -12.16 -27.67
C PRO A 63 -10.35 -10.71 -28.02
N PRO A 64 -11.65 -10.41 -28.17
CA PRO A 64 -12.10 -9.08 -28.54
C PRO A 64 -11.52 -8.03 -27.58
N PRO A 65 -11.08 -6.86 -28.08
CA PRO A 65 -10.46 -5.85 -27.24
C PRO A 65 -11.38 -5.48 -26.09
N HIS A 66 -10.91 -5.68 -24.85
CA HIS A 66 -11.65 -5.34 -23.64
C HIS A 66 -12.01 -3.85 -23.69
N GLN A 67 -13.31 -3.54 -23.53
CA GLN A 67 -13.77 -2.16 -23.48
C GLN A 67 -13.13 -1.43 -22.29
N PRO A 68 -12.65 -0.19 -22.48
CA PRO A 68 -12.15 0.65 -21.39
C PRO A 68 -13.14 0.73 -20.23
N LEU A 69 -12.66 0.48 -19.01
CA LEU A 69 -13.48 0.65 -17.80
C LEU A 69 -13.26 2.07 -17.24
N PRO A 70 -14.32 2.85 -16.99
CA PRO A 70 -14.17 4.14 -16.32
C PRO A 70 -13.68 3.96 -14.88
N LEU A 71 -12.92 4.94 -14.38
CA LEU A 71 -12.57 5.01 -12.95
C LEU A 71 -13.78 5.50 -12.16
N ARG A 72 -14.19 4.76 -11.13
CA ARG A 72 -15.36 5.11 -10.30
C ARG A 72 -14.88 5.62 -8.94
N LEU A 73 -15.03 6.93 -8.72
CA LEU A 73 -14.59 7.62 -7.51
C LEU A 73 -15.79 8.04 -6.66
N ALA A 74 -15.64 7.97 -5.34
CA ALA A 74 -16.58 8.55 -4.40
C ALA A 74 -15.84 9.40 -3.37
N VAL A 75 -16.44 10.52 -2.98
CA VAL A 75 -15.89 11.48 -2.02
C VAL A 75 -16.96 11.83 -0.99
N THR A 76 -16.62 11.79 0.30
CA THR A 76 -17.54 12.30 1.33
C THR A 76 -17.72 13.82 1.22
N PRO A 77 -18.89 14.38 1.60
CA PRO A 77 -19.10 15.82 1.59
C PRO A 77 -17.98 16.57 2.33
N PRO A 78 -17.47 17.69 1.77
CA PRO A 78 -16.37 18.42 2.38
C PRO A 78 -16.81 19.11 3.67
N GLU A 79 -15.93 19.11 4.68
CA GLU A 79 -16.11 19.86 5.93
C GLU A 79 -14.81 20.56 6.35
N PHE A 80 -13.74 19.80 6.55
CA PHE A 80 -12.41 20.34 6.86
C PHE A 80 -11.36 20.06 5.77
N ASP A 81 -11.71 19.20 4.82
CA ASP A 81 -10.84 18.73 3.77
C ASP A 81 -11.68 18.52 2.50
N ASP A 82 -11.27 19.14 1.40
CA ASP A 82 -11.98 19.13 0.12
C ASP A 82 -11.10 18.51 -0.98
N ILE A 83 -11.01 17.18 -0.95
CA ILE A 83 -10.35 16.44 -2.02
C ILE A 83 -11.11 16.54 -3.35
N GLY A 84 -12.42 16.80 -3.32
CA GLY A 84 -13.26 16.95 -4.50
C GLY A 84 -12.75 18.07 -5.40
N ARG A 85 -12.46 19.23 -4.81
CA ARG A 85 -11.85 20.36 -5.52
C ARG A 85 -10.52 20.02 -6.18
N LEU A 86 -9.70 19.16 -5.57
CA LEU A 86 -8.45 18.70 -6.18
C LEU A 86 -8.71 17.76 -7.37
N LEU A 87 -9.67 16.83 -7.23
CA LEU A 87 -10.08 15.95 -8.33
C LEU A 87 -10.60 16.75 -9.52
N ASP A 88 -11.40 17.79 -9.27
CA ASP A 88 -11.91 18.70 -10.30
C ASP A 88 -10.76 19.39 -11.08
N GLN A 89 -9.69 19.79 -10.38
CA GLN A 89 -8.49 20.38 -11.01
C GLN A 89 -7.69 19.37 -11.85
N LEU A 90 -7.75 18.08 -11.51
CA LEU A 90 -7.08 17.03 -12.29
C LEU A 90 -7.82 16.73 -13.60
N GLY A 91 -9.11 17.08 -13.70
CA GLY A 91 -9.90 17.04 -14.93
C GLY A 91 -10.93 15.91 -14.98
N HIS A 92 -11.64 15.81 -16.09
CA HIS A 92 -12.85 14.96 -16.24
C HIS A 92 -12.62 13.45 -16.03
N GLY A 93 -11.37 12.98 -16.12
CA GLY A 93 -11.02 11.58 -15.80
C GLY A 93 -11.15 11.22 -14.33
N TYR A 94 -11.32 12.23 -13.47
CA TYR A 94 -11.43 12.13 -12.02
C TYR A 94 -12.81 12.55 -11.52
N ALA A 95 -13.85 12.48 -12.37
CA ALA A 95 -15.22 12.68 -11.94
C ALA A 95 -15.56 11.73 -10.79
N TYR A 96 -16.28 12.24 -9.79
CA TYR A 96 -16.61 11.53 -8.57
C TYR A 96 -18.07 11.74 -8.17
N ASP A 97 -18.59 10.78 -7.44
CA ASP A 97 -19.88 10.89 -6.76
C ASP A 97 -19.70 11.45 -5.34
N LEU A 98 -20.66 12.24 -4.88
CA LEU A 98 -20.76 12.57 -3.46
C LEU A 98 -21.35 11.37 -2.71
N LEU A 99 -20.57 10.81 -1.79
CA LEU A 99 -20.92 9.62 -1.04
C LEU A 99 -21.45 10.02 0.35
N PRO A 100 -22.75 9.83 0.65
CA PRO A 100 -23.27 10.10 1.98
C PRO A 100 -22.65 9.13 2.99
N HIS A 101 -22.41 9.60 4.21
CA HIS A 101 -21.79 8.79 5.27
C HIS A 101 -22.57 7.49 5.54
N ASP A 102 -23.89 7.45 5.41
CA ASP A 102 -24.68 6.23 5.63
C ASP A 102 -24.30 5.08 4.68
N ALA A 103 -23.71 5.36 3.52
CA ALA A 103 -23.22 4.33 2.61
C ALA A 103 -22.13 3.44 3.25
N PHE A 104 -21.37 3.97 4.21
CA PHE A 104 -20.36 3.19 4.97
C PHE A 104 -20.99 2.19 5.94
N LEU A 105 -22.27 2.36 6.28
CA LEU A 105 -23.00 1.45 7.17
C LEU A 105 -23.84 0.43 6.38
N GLN A 106 -24.06 0.67 5.09
CA GLN A 106 -24.91 -0.16 4.25
C GLN A 106 -24.12 -1.31 3.60
N PRO A 107 -24.62 -2.56 3.69
CA PRO A 107 -24.08 -3.66 2.90
C PRO A 107 -24.05 -3.32 1.40
N GLY A 108 -22.88 -3.43 0.78
CA GLY A 108 -22.71 -3.12 -0.64
C GLY A 108 -22.61 -1.63 -0.98
N GLY A 109 -22.72 -0.71 -0.01
CA GLY A 109 -22.78 0.73 -0.27
C GLY A 109 -21.52 1.31 -0.95
N LEU A 110 -20.39 0.61 -0.86
CA LEU A 110 -19.11 1.02 -1.45
C LEU A 110 -18.75 0.26 -2.73
N ASP A 111 -19.49 -0.80 -3.09
CA ASP A 111 -19.19 -1.70 -4.20
C ASP A 111 -19.20 -1.04 -5.59
N PRO A 112 -20.02 0.01 -5.84
CA PRO A 112 -19.97 0.74 -7.09
C PRO A 112 -18.66 1.50 -7.34
N TYR A 113 -17.78 1.62 -6.34
CA TYR A 113 -16.61 2.49 -6.41
C TYR A 113 -15.29 1.69 -6.44
N ASP A 114 -14.34 2.16 -7.24
CA ASP A 114 -12.98 1.62 -7.23
C ASP A 114 -12.15 2.28 -6.11
N VAL A 115 -12.44 3.56 -5.84
CA VAL A 115 -11.77 4.37 -4.83
C VAL A 115 -12.79 5.20 -4.05
N VAL A 116 -12.65 5.21 -2.72
CA VAL A 116 -13.45 6.03 -1.81
C VAL A 116 -12.52 6.94 -1.01
N PHE A 117 -12.80 8.24 -1.04
CA PHE A 117 -12.14 9.24 -0.20
C PHE A 117 -13.06 9.62 0.97
N LEU A 118 -12.68 9.19 2.17
CA LEU A 118 -13.30 9.57 3.44
C LEU A 118 -12.49 10.72 4.06
N THR A 119 -12.79 11.94 3.63
CA THR A 119 -12.05 13.16 4.03
C THR A 119 -12.44 13.63 5.43
N CYS A 120 -11.56 14.35 6.10
CA CYS A 120 -11.75 14.82 7.48
C CYS A 120 -13.05 15.63 7.64
N GLY A 121 -13.85 15.23 8.64
CA GLY A 121 -15.11 15.84 9.01
C GLY A 121 -15.61 15.33 10.36
N GLY A 122 -16.76 15.83 10.78
CA GLY A 122 -17.52 15.30 11.90
C GLY A 122 -18.25 14.01 11.52
N ALA A 123 -18.37 13.10 12.49
CA ALA A 123 -19.21 11.93 12.30
C ALA A 123 -20.71 12.33 12.34
N PRO A 124 -21.56 11.75 11.46
CA PRO A 124 -23.00 11.98 11.50
C PRO A 124 -23.61 11.65 12.87
N ASN A 125 -24.64 12.38 13.27
CA ASN A 125 -25.34 12.16 14.54
C ASN A 125 -25.84 10.71 14.71
N GLU A 126 -26.16 10.06 13.60
CA GLU A 126 -26.62 8.66 13.55
C GLU A 126 -25.57 7.67 14.07
N TRP A 127 -24.29 8.04 13.97
CA TRP A 127 -23.14 7.24 14.42
C TRP A 127 -22.85 7.44 15.90
N LEU A 128 -23.28 8.57 16.47
CA LEU A 128 -22.92 9.01 17.81
C LEU A 128 -23.79 8.33 18.87
N GLY A 129 -23.14 7.70 19.84
CA GLY A 129 -23.74 7.19 21.06
C GLY A 129 -23.55 8.16 22.23
N ARG A 130 -23.06 7.65 23.35
CA ARG A 130 -22.86 8.44 24.57
C ARG A 130 -21.76 9.49 24.40
N ARG A 131 -22.05 10.76 24.76
CA ARG A 131 -21.06 11.83 24.86
C ARG A 131 -20.03 11.50 25.95
N LEU A 132 -18.75 11.68 25.64
CA LEU A 132 -17.62 11.42 26.53
C LEU A 132 -16.96 12.71 27.03
N GLY A 133 -17.09 13.82 26.30
CA GLY A 133 -16.51 15.10 26.68
C GLY A 133 -16.52 16.11 25.54
N ASP A 134 -15.69 17.13 25.64
CA ASP A 134 -15.48 18.15 24.61
C ASP A 134 -14.33 17.75 23.67
N SER A 135 -14.43 18.06 22.38
CA SER A 135 -13.43 17.69 21.37
C SER A 135 -12.17 18.56 21.40
N GLY A 136 -12.22 19.70 22.08
CA GLY A 136 -11.21 20.75 21.97
C GLY A 136 -11.25 21.53 20.64
N ARG A 137 -12.16 21.19 19.72
CA ARG A 137 -12.46 21.93 18.48
C ARG A 137 -13.83 22.62 18.59
N GLY A 138 -13.93 23.62 19.46
CA GLY A 138 -15.15 24.41 19.63
C GLY A 138 -16.30 23.65 20.28
N ALA A 139 -17.53 23.83 19.78
CA ALA A 139 -18.76 23.27 20.36
C ALA A 139 -18.93 21.75 20.14
N ALA A 140 -18.08 21.12 19.33
CA ALA A 140 -18.15 19.70 19.05
C ALA A 140 -17.77 18.85 20.28
N GLY A 141 -18.53 17.78 20.53
CA GLY A 141 -18.23 16.80 21.59
C GLY A 141 -17.43 15.61 21.08
N VAL A 142 -16.77 14.90 21.99
CA VAL A 142 -16.28 13.54 21.77
C VAL A 142 -17.40 12.57 22.14
N TYR A 143 -17.67 11.61 21.27
CA TYR A 143 -18.73 10.61 21.47
C TYR A 143 -18.17 9.21 21.30
N ARG A 144 -18.74 8.26 22.03
CA ARG A 144 -18.56 6.84 21.73
C ARG A 144 -19.44 6.50 20.52
N ALA A 145 -18.89 5.83 19.51
CA ALA A 145 -19.69 5.30 18.41
C ALA A 145 -20.73 4.28 18.90
N ARG A 146 -21.91 4.23 18.27
CA ARG A 146 -22.94 3.23 18.59
C ARG A 146 -22.42 1.82 18.26
N PRO A 147 -22.78 0.78 19.05
CA PRO A 147 -22.31 -0.58 18.78
C PRO A 147 -22.66 -1.11 17.39
N GLN A 148 -23.84 -0.74 16.84
CA GLN A 148 -24.24 -1.11 15.49
C GLN A 148 -23.33 -0.46 14.44
N THR A 149 -23.03 0.82 14.60
CA THR A 149 -22.10 1.57 13.74
C THR A 149 -20.71 0.95 13.75
N VAL A 150 -20.18 0.59 14.93
CA VAL A 150 -18.87 -0.06 15.05
C VAL A 150 -18.82 -1.37 14.25
N ARG A 151 -19.85 -2.22 14.37
CA ARG A 151 -19.92 -3.48 13.61
C ARG A 151 -20.01 -3.23 12.11
N ALA A 152 -20.89 -2.32 11.68
CA ALA A 152 -21.09 -2.02 10.27
C ALA A 152 -19.83 -1.45 9.61
N LEU A 153 -19.18 -0.46 10.24
CA LEU A 153 -17.91 0.10 9.75
C LEU A 153 -16.83 -0.99 9.64
N HIS A 154 -16.70 -1.84 10.66
CA HIS A 154 -15.73 -2.93 10.64
C HIS A 154 -16.00 -3.92 9.49
N GLU A 155 -17.24 -4.35 9.30
CA GLU A 155 -17.59 -5.31 8.26
C GLU A 155 -17.47 -4.72 6.85
N GLN A 156 -18.04 -3.53 6.63
CA GLN A 156 -18.13 -2.95 5.28
C GLN A 156 -16.78 -2.48 4.76
N LEU A 157 -15.98 -1.79 5.58
CA LEU A 157 -14.67 -1.29 5.13
C LEU A 157 -13.69 -2.42 4.86
N ARG A 158 -13.65 -3.44 5.74
CA ARG A 158 -12.78 -4.62 5.51
C ARG A 158 -13.20 -5.38 4.27
N ARG A 159 -14.50 -5.56 4.04
CA ARG A 159 -15.00 -6.21 2.84
C ARG A 159 -14.65 -5.43 1.58
N TYR A 160 -14.92 -4.13 1.56
CA TYR A 160 -14.60 -3.23 0.45
C TYR A 160 -13.11 -3.28 0.07
N VAL A 161 -12.23 -3.03 1.05
CA VAL A 161 -10.79 -3.07 0.83
C VAL A 161 -10.33 -4.50 0.49
N GLY A 162 -10.83 -5.51 1.21
CA GLY A 162 -10.50 -6.92 0.98
C GLY A 162 -10.81 -7.40 -0.45
N GLN A 163 -11.85 -6.84 -1.08
CA GLN A 163 -12.28 -7.14 -2.45
C GLN A 163 -11.50 -6.35 -3.52
N GLY A 164 -10.62 -5.44 -3.14
CA GLY A 164 -9.79 -4.65 -4.07
C GLY A 164 -10.12 -3.17 -4.14
N GLY A 165 -11.05 -2.68 -3.31
CA GLY A 165 -11.32 -1.26 -3.17
C GLY A 165 -10.13 -0.51 -2.55
N THR A 166 -9.96 0.75 -2.92
CA THR A 166 -8.96 1.63 -2.31
C THR A 166 -9.64 2.68 -1.45
N LEU A 167 -9.18 2.80 -0.20
CA LEU A 167 -9.73 3.74 0.77
C LEU A 167 -8.69 4.78 1.14
N TYR A 168 -8.98 6.06 0.89
CA TYR A 168 -8.23 7.19 1.44
C TYR A 168 -8.97 7.74 2.66
N VAL A 169 -8.25 8.02 3.74
CA VAL A 169 -8.82 8.60 4.97
C VAL A 169 -7.92 9.70 5.52
N SER A 170 -8.49 10.81 6.01
CA SER A 170 -7.70 11.90 6.62
C SER A 170 -8.10 12.28 8.05
N ASP A 171 -7.11 12.70 8.84
CA ASP A 171 -7.19 13.28 10.18
C ASP A 171 -8.23 12.61 11.11
N LEU A 172 -9.35 13.26 11.41
CA LEU A 172 -10.33 12.81 12.41
C LEU A 172 -10.94 11.46 12.09
N HIS A 173 -11.02 11.09 10.81
CA HIS A 173 -11.52 9.78 10.40
C HIS A 173 -10.51 8.64 10.65
N PHE A 174 -9.36 8.90 11.26
CA PHE A 174 -8.52 7.85 11.85
C PHE A 174 -9.33 6.90 12.75
N ASP A 175 -10.29 7.40 13.53
CA ASP A 175 -11.09 6.55 14.41
C ASP A 175 -11.96 5.53 13.65
N VAL A 176 -12.35 5.85 12.41
CA VAL A 176 -13.04 4.91 11.51
C VAL A 176 -12.09 3.77 11.11
N LEU A 177 -10.83 4.09 10.80
CA LEU A 177 -9.80 3.09 10.53
C LEU A 177 -9.46 2.26 11.77
N ALA A 178 -9.43 2.87 12.95
CA ALA A 178 -9.16 2.15 14.19
C ALA A 178 -10.28 1.15 14.55
N ILE A 179 -11.52 1.44 14.13
CA ILE A 179 -12.65 0.49 14.21
C ILE A 179 -12.47 -0.64 13.19
N ALA A 180 -12.15 -0.33 11.94
CA ALA A 180 -12.13 -1.31 10.86
C ALA A 180 -10.86 -2.17 10.79
N PHE A 181 -9.72 -1.64 11.22
CA PHE A 181 -8.40 -2.25 11.09
C PHE A 181 -7.62 -2.17 12.41
N PRO A 182 -8.20 -2.63 13.54
CA PRO A 182 -7.58 -2.48 14.87
C PRO A 182 -6.22 -3.18 14.98
N GLU A 183 -5.94 -4.16 14.13
CA GLU A 183 -4.68 -4.89 14.09
C GLU A 183 -3.50 -4.11 13.48
N PHE A 184 -3.77 -2.95 12.85
CA PHE A 184 -2.75 -2.06 12.31
C PHE A 184 -2.45 -0.89 13.26
N VAL A 185 -3.30 -0.62 14.24
CA VAL A 185 -3.21 0.55 15.11
C VAL A 185 -2.18 0.37 16.21
N ASP A 186 -1.37 1.40 16.44
CA ASP A 186 -0.60 1.58 17.67
C ASP A 186 -1.49 2.29 18.70
N ARG A 187 -2.03 1.52 19.66
CA ARG A 187 -2.99 2.05 20.64
C ARG A 187 -2.38 3.11 21.57
N PRO A 188 -1.17 2.93 22.12
CA PRO A 188 -0.47 4.00 22.83
C PRO A 188 -0.41 5.30 22.02
N ALA A 189 0.04 5.24 20.76
CA ALA A 189 0.17 6.44 19.92
C ALA A 189 -1.18 7.03 19.51
N ALA A 190 -2.23 6.21 19.36
CA ALA A 190 -3.55 6.64 18.91
C ALA A 190 -4.28 7.59 19.90
N ALA A 191 -3.86 7.61 21.16
CA ALA A 191 -4.36 8.56 22.14
C ALA A 191 -3.82 9.99 21.94
N ALA A 192 -2.70 10.14 21.21
CA ALA A 192 -2.08 11.44 20.98
C ALA A 192 -2.96 12.35 20.12
N ARG A 193 -2.88 13.65 20.39
CA ARG A 193 -3.59 14.71 19.70
C ARG A 193 -2.60 15.82 19.41
N GLY A 194 -2.40 16.15 18.13
CA GLY A 194 -1.40 17.15 17.75
C GLY A 194 -1.91 18.60 17.91
N SER A 195 -1.01 19.53 18.21
CA SER A 195 -1.31 20.96 18.27
C SER A 195 -1.29 21.62 16.90
N VAL A 196 -1.88 22.81 16.77
CA VAL A 196 -1.70 23.70 15.60
C VAL A 196 -0.22 24.02 15.46
N GLN A 197 0.36 23.76 14.29
CA GLN A 197 1.79 23.97 14.01
C GLN A 197 2.09 23.80 12.53
N THR A 198 3.31 24.15 12.12
CA THR A 198 3.91 23.65 10.89
C THR A 198 4.88 22.53 11.26
N VAL A 199 4.73 21.36 10.66
CA VAL A 199 5.67 20.24 10.85
C VAL A 199 6.57 20.17 9.62
N ASP A 200 7.88 20.18 9.84
CA ASP A 200 8.85 19.90 8.81
C ASP A 200 9.00 18.37 8.67
N ALA A 201 8.20 17.80 7.78
CA ALA A 201 8.04 16.37 7.61
C ALA A 201 9.15 15.79 6.73
N ARG A 202 9.75 14.70 7.18
CA ARG A 202 10.70 13.91 6.39
C ARG A 202 9.93 13.04 5.41
N VAL A 203 10.33 13.09 4.13
CA VAL A 203 9.81 12.21 3.09
C VAL A 203 10.58 10.89 3.18
N VAL A 204 9.89 9.79 3.41
CA VAL A 204 10.49 8.45 3.60
C VAL A 204 10.39 7.61 2.34
N ASP A 205 9.32 7.75 1.56
CA ASP A 205 9.16 7.04 0.28
C ASP A 205 10.13 7.62 -0.77
N GLU A 206 11.03 6.78 -1.30
CA GLU A 206 12.04 7.19 -2.28
C GLU A 206 11.43 7.74 -3.59
N GLY A 207 10.29 7.18 -4.00
CA GLY A 207 9.55 7.66 -5.17
C GLY A 207 9.03 9.09 -4.95
N LEU A 208 8.46 9.34 -3.77
CA LEU A 208 7.99 10.65 -3.36
C LEU A 208 9.14 11.65 -3.18
N GLN A 209 10.28 11.23 -2.63
CA GLN A 209 11.48 12.07 -2.48
C GLN A 209 11.95 12.65 -3.81
N THR A 210 11.87 11.87 -4.89
CA THR A 210 12.27 12.30 -6.24
C THR A 210 11.48 13.52 -6.72
N HIS A 211 10.26 13.71 -6.22
CA HIS A 211 9.38 14.80 -6.62
C HIS A 211 9.29 15.93 -5.60
N LEU A 212 9.38 15.62 -4.31
CA LEU A 212 9.15 16.58 -3.23
C LEU A 212 10.43 17.03 -2.51
N GLY A 213 11.54 16.31 -2.70
CA GLY A 213 12.74 16.45 -1.88
C GLY A 213 12.70 15.56 -0.63
N ASP A 214 13.70 15.70 0.22
CA ASP A 214 13.87 14.94 1.46
C ASP A 214 12.95 15.41 2.59
N ARG A 215 12.51 16.67 2.54
CA ARG A 215 11.67 17.31 3.56
C ARG A 215 10.63 18.23 2.94
N ILE A 216 9.46 18.29 3.56
CA ILE A 216 8.38 19.20 3.19
C ILE A 216 7.75 19.86 4.41
N PRO A 217 7.42 21.16 4.36
CA PRO A 217 6.58 21.77 5.38
C PRO A 217 5.14 21.25 5.22
N LEU A 218 4.50 20.91 6.34
CA LEU A 218 3.09 20.56 6.40
C LEU A 218 2.39 21.46 7.41
N GLN A 219 1.33 22.14 6.97
CA GLN A 219 0.56 23.04 7.82
C GLN A 219 -0.57 22.28 8.54
N PHE A 220 -0.55 22.27 9.86
CA PHE A 220 -1.62 21.74 10.71
C PHE A 220 -2.38 22.93 11.32
N ASP A 221 -3.45 23.34 10.67
CA ASP A 221 -4.21 24.56 10.97
C ASP A 221 -5.26 24.39 12.08
N LYS A 222 -5.60 23.16 12.47
CA LYS A 222 -6.59 22.86 13.51
C LYS A 222 -5.96 22.07 14.67
N PRO A 223 -6.34 22.35 15.93
CA PRO A 223 -5.81 21.61 17.08
C PRO A 223 -6.40 20.19 17.11
N ALA A 224 -5.83 19.32 17.94
CA ALA A 224 -6.33 17.97 18.17
C ALA A 224 -6.45 17.10 16.91
N TRP A 225 -5.59 17.31 15.91
CA TRP A 225 -5.47 16.41 14.77
C TRP A 225 -4.90 15.05 15.19
N ARG A 226 -5.15 14.02 14.38
CA ARG A 226 -4.80 12.62 14.62
C ARG A 226 -3.50 12.26 13.91
N PRO A 227 -2.45 11.86 14.64
CA PRO A 227 -1.27 11.28 14.00
C PRO A 227 -1.61 9.94 13.36
N ALA A 228 -0.81 9.53 12.38
CA ALA A 228 -0.91 8.23 11.74
C ALA A 228 -0.36 7.13 12.68
N ALA A 229 -1.09 6.92 13.78
CA ALA A 229 -0.74 6.01 14.86
C ALA A 229 -0.95 4.54 14.47
N PHE A 230 -0.14 4.07 13.52
CA PHE A 230 -0.11 2.71 13.05
C PHE A 230 1.20 2.03 13.46
N GLN A 231 1.17 0.70 13.57
CA GLN A 231 2.33 -0.13 13.87
C GLN A 231 3.33 -0.05 12.68
N PRO A 232 4.56 0.46 12.88
CA PRO A 232 5.50 0.72 11.78
C PRO A 232 5.88 -0.51 10.95
N ASP A 233 5.85 -1.70 11.54
CA ASP A 233 6.15 -2.98 10.89
C ASP A 233 4.97 -3.52 10.04
N ARG A 234 3.80 -2.88 10.11
CA ARG A 234 2.58 -3.30 9.41
C ARG A 234 2.13 -2.36 8.30
N VAL A 235 2.80 -1.21 8.17
CA VAL A 235 2.43 -0.16 7.21
C VAL A 235 3.65 0.32 6.45
N ALA A 236 3.44 0.83 5.25
CA ALA A 236 4.44 1.63 4.55
C ALA A 236 4.31 3.08 5.03
N ILE A 237 5.41 3.64 5.54
CA ILE A 237 5.48 5.04 5.96
C ILE A 237 5.96 5.87 4.77
N HIS A 238 5.20 6.89 4.40
CA HIS A 238 5.55 7.80 3.31
C HIS A 238 6.11 9.11 3.82
N LEU A 239 5.54 9.62 4.92
CA LEU A 239 5.97 10.84 5.60
C LEU A 239 6.01 10.59 7.11
N GLU A 240 6.97 11.20 7.79
CA GLU A 240 7.08 11.22 9.24
C GLU A 240 7.54 12.59 9.74
N GLY A 241 7.36 12.89 11.02
CA GLY A 241 7.89 14.11 11.58
C GLY A 241 7.77 14.19 13.09
N ASP A 242 8.43 15.20 13.65
CA ASP A 242 8.34 15.58 15.06
C ASP A 242 7.28 16.67 15.24
N TYR A 243 6.35 16.47 16.16
CA TYR A 243 5.21 17.36 16.35
C TYR A 243 4.88 17.61 17.83
N GLY A 244 4.34 18.78 18.12
CA GLY A 244 3.80 19.17 19.40
C GLY A 244 2.41 18.57 19.66
N LEU A 245 2.10 18.29 20.92
CA LEU A 245 0.82 17.73 21.36
C LEU A 245 -0.07 18.79 22.03
N VAL A 246 -1.38 18.57 21.96
CA VAL A 246 -2.37 19.29 22.78
C VAL A 246 -2.10 18.95 24.25
N GLY A 247 -1.91 19.98 25.08
CA GLY A 247 -1.53 19.83 26.49
C GLY A 247 -0.02 19.96 26.78
N GLY A 248 0.78 20.22 25.74
CA GLY A 248 2.23 20.30 25.86
C GLY A 248 2.91 18.94 25.67
N GLY A 249 4.21 18.97 25.43
CA GLY A 249 4.99 17.78 25.05
C GLY A 249 5.19 17.67 23.53
N ARG A 250 6.01 16.69 23.16
CA ARG A 250 6.40 16.40 21.77
C ARG A 250 6.30 14.90 21.53
N ALA A 251 5.98 14.53 20.30
CA ALA A 251 6.03 13.17 19.80
C ALA A 251 6.73 13.14 18.43
N SER A 252 7.16 11.96 18.04
CA SER A 252 7.69 11.68 16.71
C SER A 252 6.93 10.49 16.14
N GLY A 253 6.57 10.55 14.87
CA GLY A 253 5.87 9.44 14.25
C GLY A 253 5.41 9.67 12.82
N PRO A 254 4.72 8.67 12.24
CA PRO A 254 4.22 8.75 10.88
C PRO A 254 3.14 9.84 10.74
N LEU A 255 3.15 10.51 9.59
CA LEU A 255 2.18 11.53 9.20
C LEU A 255 1.36 11.10 7.99
N MET A 256 1.93 10.26 7.12
CA MET A 256 1.26 9.64 5.99
C MET A 256 1.70 8.18 5.88
N VAL A 257 0.73 7.27 5.82
CA VAL A 257 0.98 5.83 5.71
C VAL A 257 0.08 5.17 4.68
N SER A 258 0.46 3.98 4.24
CA SER A 258 -0.45 3.08 3.55
C SER A 258 -0.28 1.64 4.02
N PHE A 259 -1.31 0.83 3.85
CA PHE A 259 -1.23 -0.61 4.08
C PHE A 259 -2.21 -1.35 3.18
N THR A 260 -1.95 -2.64 2.97
CA THR A 260 -2.82 -3.51 2.18
C THR A 260 -3.71 -4.35 3.08
N HIS A 261 -4.95 -4.57 2.67
CA HIS A 261 -5.84 -5.54 3.28
C HIS A 261 -6.55 -6.36 2.19
N GLY A 262 -6.31 -7.67 2.16
CA GLY A 262 -6.77 -8.51 1.06
C GLY A 262 -6.19 -8.04 -0.28
N LYS A 263 -7.05 -7.64 -1.21
CA LYS A 263 -6.64 -7.18 -2.56
C LYS A 263 -6.57 -5.66 -2.69
N GLY A 264 -7.00 -4.92 -1.68
CA GLY A 264 -7.09 -3.46 -1.72
C GLY A 264 -6.08 -2.79 -0.81
N THR A 265 -6.17 -1.46 -0.78
CA THR A 265 -5.20 -0.60 -0.11
C THR A 265 -5.93 0.46 0.71
N VAL A 266 -5.37 0.80 1.87
CA VAL A 266 -5.76 1.95 2.68
C VAL A 266 -4.61 2.94 2.67
N LEU A 267 -4.92 4.22 2.45
CA LEU A 267 -4.02 5.35 2.65
C LEU A 267 -4.58 6.24 3.77
N PHE A 268 -3.70 6.74 4.62
CA PHE A 268 -4.05 7.69 5.67
C PHE A 268 -3.10 8.89 5.71
N THR A 269 -3.65 10.08 5.91
CA THR A 269 -2.90 11.33 6.15
C THR A 269 -3.36 12.01 7.44
N SER A 270 -2.41 12.60 8.16
CA SER A 270 -2.67 13.33 9.42
C SER A 270 -3.09 14.79 9.22
N PHE A 271 -2.88 15.33 8.01
CA PHE A 271 -3.07 16.74 7.66
C PHE A 271 -4.30 16.92 6.76
N HIS A 272 -4.90 18.12 6.78
CA HIS A 272 -5.93 18.51 5.83
C HIS A 272 -5.29 18.93 4.52
N ASN A 273 -5.81 18.43 3.38
CA ASN A 273 -5.23 18.77 2.08
C ASN A 273 -5.47 20.25 1.73
N GLU A 274 -6.63 20.80 2.08
CA GLU A 274 -6.98 22.19 1.78
C GLU A 274 -6.06 23.22 2.45
N ALA A 275 -5.48 22.87 3.60
CA ALA A 275 -4.53 23.75 4.29
C ALA A 275 -3.17 23.82 3.55
N GLN A 276 -2.91 22.91 2.62
CA GLN A 276 -1.65 22.80 1.88
C GLN A 276 -1.76 23.58 0.55
N ASN A 277 -1.22 24.79 0.50
CA ASN A 277 -1.38 25.76 -0.58
C ASN A 277 -0.07 26.14 -1.31
N SER A 278 1.07 25.61 -0.89
CA SER A 278 2.34 25.78 -1.59
C SER A 278 2.41 24.89 -2.85
N HIS A 279 3.35 25.20 -3.76
CA HIS A 279 3.53 24.39 -4.95
C HIS A 279 3.94 22.94 -4.63
N VAL A 280 4.82 22.75 -3.65
CA VAL A 280 5.29 21.43 -3.19
C VAL A 280 4.14 20.65 -2.56
N GLU A 281 3.31 21.34 -1.77
CA GLU A 281 2.11 20.79 -1.17
C GLU A 281 1.11 20.32 -2.25
N LEU A 282 0.86 21.10 -3.30
CA LEU A 282 0.02 20.67 -4.42
C LEU A 282 0.60 19.44 -5.15
N LEU A 283 1.92 19.31 -5.25
CA LEU A 283 2.55 18.10 -5.80
C LEU A 283 2.31 16.88 -4.90
N LEU A 284 2.39 17.04 -3.57
CA LEU A 284 2.02 15.98 -2.62
C LEU A 284 0.57 15.56 -2.81
N LEU A 285 -0.34 16.52 -2.93
CA LEU A 285 -1.77 16.24 -3.12
C LEU A 285 -2.04 15.47 -4.42
N ARG A 286 -1.39 15.85 -5.52
CA ARG A 286 -1.46 15.11 -6.78
C ARG A 286 -0.91 13.70 -6.64
N TYR A 287 0.24 13.55 -5.98
CA TYR A 287 0.80 12.25 -5.67
C TYR A 287 -0.18 11.40 -4.86
N LEU A 288 -0.83 11.95 -3.83
CA LEU A 288 -1.84 11.25 -3.02
C LEU A 288 -2.98 10.70 -3.87
N VAL A 289 -3.55 11.53 -4.74
CA VAL A 289 -4.62 11.08 -5.65
C VAL A 289 -4.10 9.97 -6.56
N PHE A 290 -2.96 10.18 -7.21
CA PHE A 290 -2.39 9.18 -8.13
C PHE A 290 -2.04 7.88 -7.42
N ALA A 291 -1.51 7.94 -6.20
CA ALA A 291 -1.14 6.78 -5.40
C ALA A 291 -2.38 5.99 -5.03
N THR A 292 -3.46 6.70 -4.67
CA THR A 292 -4.75 6.10 -4.35
C THR A 292 -5.39 5.44 -5.57
N VAL A 293 -5.48 6.13 -6.71
CA VAL A 293 -6.16 5.59 -7.91
C VAL A 293 -5.37 4.53 -8.67
N THR A 294 -4.06 4.39 -8.39
CA THR A 294 -3.18 3.35 -8.98
C THR A 294 -2.79 2.26 -7.99
N ALA A 295 -3.29 2.31 -6.75
CA ALA A 295 -2.85 1.41 -5.68
C ALA A 295 -3.04 -0.07 -6.04
N ARG A 296 -4.13 -0.40 -6.74
CA ARG A 296 -4.43 -1.76 -7.19
C ARG A 296 -3.42 -2.25 -8.25
N GLU A 297 -3.14 -1.42 -9.24
CA GLU A 297 -2.19 -1.71 -10.32
C GLU A 297 -0.79 -1.88 -9.74
N GLN A 298 -0.39 -1.00 -8.81
CA GLN A 298 0.88 -1.11 -8.09
C GLN A 298 1.01 -2.42 -7.35
N HIS A 299 -0.03 -2.83 -6.62
CA HIS A 299 -0.04 -4.11 -5.92
C HIS A 299 0.09 -5.29 -6.89
N GLY A 300 -0.60 -5.25 -8.03
CA GLY A 300 -0.48 -6.24 -9.10
C GLY A 300 0.95 -6.33 -9.66
N VAL A 301 1.56 -5.19 -9.95
CA VAL A 301 2.95 -5.10 -10.42
C VAL A 301 3.92 -5.69 -9.39
N TYR A 302 3.76 -5.36 -8.12
CA TYR A 302 4.57 -5.91 -7.04
C TYR A 302 4.47 -7.43 -6.98
N GLN A 303 3.24 -7.98 -6.98
CA GLN A 303 3.04 -9.43 -6.96
C GLN A 303 3.68 -10.13 -8.15
N VAL A 304 3.57 -9.56 -9.35
CA VAL A 304 4.16 -10.10 -10.58
C VAL A 304 5.68 -10.14 -10.49
N LEU A 305 6.31 -9.05 -10.02
CA LEU A 305 7.76 -8.98 -9.84
C LEU A 305 8.26 -10.00 -8.81
N VAL A 306 7.65 -10.03 -7.63
CA VAL A 306 8.04 -10.94 -6.54
C VAL A 306 7.86 -12.40 -6.95
N ARG A 307 6.73 -12.76 -7.59
CA ARG A 307 6.53 -14.13 -8.11
C ARG A 307 7.55 -14.51 -9.19
N GLY A 308 8.05 -13.53 -9.96
CA GLY A 308 9.14 -13.73 -10.92
C GLY A 308 10.54 -13.84 -10.28
N GLY A 309 10.64 -13.67 -8.96
CA GLY A 309 11.90 -13.62 -8.21
C GLY A 309 12.66 -12.31 -8.40
N PHE A 310 11.97 -11.22 -8.76
CA PHE A 310 12.54 -9.88 -8.85
C PHE A 310 12.28 -9.11 -7.55
N SER A 311 13.26 -8.33 -7.13
CA SER A 311 13.11 -7.34 -6.08
C SER A 311 12.74 -6.00 -6.74
N PRO A 312 11.57 -5.42 -6.43
CA PRO A 312 11.22 -4.09 -6.92
C PRO A 312 12.19 -3.07 -6.31
N GLY A 313 12.90 -2.33 -7.16
CA GLY A 313 13.87 -1.31 -6.76
C GLY A 313 13.25 0.08 -6.79
N GLN A 314 13.21 0.69 -7.97
CA GLN A 314 12.64 2.03 -8.16
C GLN A 314 11.15 1.96 -8.51
N ARG A 315 10.35 2.83 -7.89
CA ARG A 315 8.94 3.08 -8.22
C ARG A 315 8.72 4.56 -8.47
N ASN A 316 8.28 4.89 -9.69
CA ASN A 316 7.88 6.25 -10.04
C ASN A 316 6.38 6.30 -10.27
N LEU A 317 5.72 7.26 -9.64
CA LEU A 317 4.31 7.56 -9.87
C LEU A 317 4.22 8.80 -10.75
N LEU A 318 3.65 8.65 -11.93
CA LEU A 318 3.72 9.61 -13.02
C LEU A 318 2.33 9.87 -13.60
N ALA A 319 2.21 10.96 -14.34
CA ALA A 319 1.01 11.27 -15.10
C ALA A 319 1.36 11.86 -16.47
N LEU A 320 0.46 11.68 -17.43
CA LEU A 320 0.58 12.18 -18.80
C LEU A 320 -0.76 12.73 -19.30
N SER A 321 -0.74 13.79 -20.10
CA SER A 321 -1.89 14.28 -20.86
C SER A 321 -1.70 14.15 -22.36
N ALA A 322 -2.81 14.22 -23.11
CA ALA A 322 -2.77 14.17 -24.57
C ALA A 322 -1.99 15.37 -25.12
N GLY A 323 -0.99 15.10 -25.96
CA GLY A 323 -0.12 16.13 -26.55
C GLY A 323 1.01 16.63 -25.63
N GLU A 324 1.15 16.09 -24.42
CA GLU A 324 2.33 16.37 -23.59
C GLU A 324 3.59 15.65 -24.10
N GLN A 325 4.74 16.20 -23.72
CA GLN A 325 6.03 15.60 -24.05
C GLN A 325 6.20 14.26 -23.30
N PRO A 326 6.91 13.29 -23.91
CA PRO A 326 7.25 12.05 -23.23
C PRO A 326 8.00 12.30 -21.92
N VAL A 327 7.66 11.54 -20.87
CA VAL A 327 8.41 11.56 -19.60
C VAL A 327 9.68 10.75 -19.77
N SER A 328 10.84 11.35 -19.51
CA SER A 328 12.13 10.67 -19.58
C SER A 328 12.86 10.72 -18.25
N ALA A 329 13.52 9.64 -17.88
CA ALA A 329 14.34 9.56 -16.67
C ALA A 329 15.40 8.46 -16.81
N THR A 330 16.19 8.27 -15.75
CA THR A 330 17.29 7.31 -15.73
C THR A 330 17.15 6.32 -14.59
N TYR A 331 17.80 5.17 -14.75
CA TYR A 331 17.90 4.12 -13.74
C TYR A 331 19.34 3.61 -13.68
N ASP A 332 19.97 3.68 -12.52
CA ASP A 332 21.32 3.15 -12.33
C ASP A 332 21.26 1.68 -11.90
N CYS A 333 21.45 0.80 -12.88
CA CYS A 333 21.56 -0.63 -12.66
C CYS A 333 22.92 -0.94 -12.04
N ARG A 334 22.94 -1.29 -10.74
CA ARG A 334 24.19 -1.46 -10.00
C ARG A 334 24.95 -2.73 -10.38
N ARG A 335 24.25 -3.74 -10.91
CA ARG A 335 24.81 -5.07 -11.19
C ARG A 335 24.25 -5.63 -12.49
N PRO A 336 25.06 -6.34 -13.29
CA PRO A 336 24.54 -7.00 -14.47
C PRO A 336 23.56 -8.12 -14.06
N GLY A 337 22.47 -8.27 -14.80
CA GLY A 337 21.47 -9.29 -14.53
C GLY A 337 20.13 -9.03 -15.21
N PRO A 338 19.13 -9.89 -14.99
CA PRO A 338 17.80 -9.66 -15.53
C PRO A 338 17.13 -8.43 -14.90
N LEU A 339 16.63 -7.53 -15.74
CA LEU A 339 15.74 -6.43 -15.36
C LEU A 339 14.33 -6.64 -15.90
N ARG A 340 13.35 -6.12 -15.18
CA ARG A 340 11.96 -6.02 -15.63
C ARG A 340 11.52 -4.58 -15.44
N PHE A 341 11.24 -3.90 -16.54
CA PHE A 341 10.55 -2.62 -16.51
C PHE A 341 9.05 -2.91 -16.62
N VAL A 342 8.29 -2.56 -15.58
CA VAL A 342 6.85 -2.80 -15.54
C VAL A 342 6.14 -1.46 -15.53
N LEU A 343 5.44 -1.17 -16.62
CA LEU A 343 4.61 0.02 -16.73
C LEU A 343 3.20 -0.36 -16.26
N GLY A 344 2.81 0.08 -15.07
CA GLY A 344 1.55 -0.26 -14.41
C GLY A 344 0.50 0.82 -14.60
N PHE A 345 -0.61 0.47 -15.25
CA PHE A 345 -1.80 1.29 -15.42
C PHE A 345 -3.02 0.43 -15.78
N ALA A 346 -4.20 0.94 -15.50
CA ALA A 346 -5.46 0.24 -15.76
C ALA A 346 -5.89 0.38 -17.23
N ASN A 347 -6.62 -0.62 -17.75
CA ASN A 347 -7.25 -0.56 -19.06
C ASN A 347 -8.43 0.44 -19.07
N ARG A 348 -8.09 1.72 -19.20
CA ARG A 348 -9.04 2.84 -19.22
C ARG A 348 -9.01 3.62 -20.52
N GLY A 349 -8.59 2.97 -21.61
CA GLY A 349 -8.54 3.57 -22.94
C GLY A 349 -7.26 4.37 -23.21
N ALA A 350 -6.30 4.35 -22.30
CA ALA A 350 -4.95 4.81 -22.59
C ALA A 350 -4.17 3.76 -23.37
N GLU A 351 -3.23 4.21 -24.19
CA GLU A 351 -2.21 3.41 -24.83
C GLU A 351 -0.87 4.13 -24.64
N LEU A 352 0.04 3.47 -23.93
CA LEU A 352 1.34 4.04 -23.56
C LEU A 352 2.46 3.24 -24.22
N LYS A 353 3.54 3.92 -24.58
CA LYS A 353 4.78 3.30 -25.09
C LYS A 353 5.91 3.54 -24.10
N LEU A 354 6.57 2.45 -23.70
CA LEU A 354 7.83 2.49 -22.96
C LEU A 354 8.98 2.20 -23.92
N THR A 355 9.98 3.09 -23.92
CA THR A 355 11.27 2.92 -24.60
C THR A 355 12.36 2.90 -23.54
N VAL A 356 13.27 1.93 -23.60
CA VAL A 356 14.39 1.77 -22.68
C VAL A 356 15.67 1.64 -23.48
N THR A 357 16.69 2.43 -23.16
CA THR A 357 18.01 2.43 -23.78
C THR A 357 19.05 2.02 -22.74
N SER A 358 19.80 0.98 -23.06
CA SER A 358 20.88 0.46 -22.23
C SER A 358 22.11 1.38 -22.22
N PRO A 359 23.06 1.18 -21.29
CA PRO A 359 24.33 1.90 -21.27
C PRO A 359 25.15 1.75 -22.56
N SER A 360 24.99 0.66 -23.30
CA SER A 360 25.67 0.43 -24.59
C SER A 360 24.94 1.02 -25.79
N GLY A 361 23.76 1.64 -25.57
CA GLY A 361 22.92 2.22 -26.63
C GLY A 361 21.91 1.24 -27.25
N GLU A 362 21.87 -0.03 -26.82
CA GLU A 362 20.82 -0.97 -27.24
C GLU A 362 19.44 -0.50 -26.75
N ARG A 363 18.43 -0.56 -27.63
CA ARG A 363 17.09 -0.01 -27.41
C ARG A 363 16.04 -1.12 -27.36
N TYR A 364 15.17 -1.04 -26.36
CA TYR A 364 14.03 -1.93 -26.12
C TYR A 364 12.74 -1.11 -26.10
N GLU A 365 11.67 -1.64 -26.67
CA GLU A 365 10.39 -0.93 -26.72
C GLU A 365 9.21 -1.86 -26.53
N LYS A 366 8.17 -1.34 -25.90
CA LYS A 366 6.86 -1.99 -25.84
C LYS A 366 5.77 -0.95 -25.65
N SER A 367 4.64 -1.16 -26.33
CA SER A 367 3.41 -0.43 -26.05
C SER A 367 2.33 -1.37 -25.55
N GLY A 368 1.33 -0.80 -24.89
CA GLY A 368 0.17 -1.54 -24.41
C GLY A 368 -0.94 -0.61 -23.96
N ARG A 369 -2.12 -1.20 -23.76
CA ARG A 369 -3.33 -0.50 -23.30
C ARG A 369 -3.63 -0.69 -21.81
N GLU A 370 -2.80 -1.48 -21.15
CA GLU A 370 -2.87 -1.79 -19.74
C GLU A 370 -1.47 -2.19 -19.26
N THR A 371 -1.37 -2.53 -17.98
CA THR A 371 -0.13 -2.96 -17.35
C THR A 371 0.64 -3.97 -18.19
N PHE A 372 1.91 -3.67 -18.50
CA PHE A 372 2.76 -4.57 -19.26
C PHE A 372 4.20 -4.59 -18.75
N ILE A 373 4.90 -5.67 -19.11
CA ILE A 373 6.29 -5.93 -18.74
C ILE A 373 7.17 -5.84 -19.99
N LEU A 374 8.26 -5.08 -19.91
CA LEU A 374 9.36 -5.07 -20.87
C LEU A 374 10.57 -5.78 -20.23
N PRO A 375 10.86 -7.03 -20.63
CA PRO A 375 11.99 -7.79 -20.09
C PRO A 375 13.32 -7.37 -20.70
N VAL A 376 14.37 -7.37 -19.88
CA VAL A 376 15.76 -7.30 -20.32
C VAL A 376 16.53 -8.43 -19.63
N GLU A 377 16.74 -9.55 -20.34
CA GLU A 377 17.26 -10.77 -19.71
C GLU A 377 18.74 -10.68 -19.28
N ARG A 378 19.52 -9.79 -19.92
CA ARG A 378 20.96 -9.60 -19.67
C ARG A 378 21.30 -8.12 -19.60
N ALA A 379 20.71 -7.40 -18.64
CA ALA A 379 21.02 -5.99 -18.47
C ALA A 379 22.48 -5.82 -18.02
N ALA A 380 23.21 -4.91 -18.67
CA ALA A 380 24.49 -4.43 -18.19
C ALA A 380 24.31 -3.52 -16.96
N ALA A 381 25.34 -3.47 -16.11
CA ALA A 381 25.44 -2.43 -15.10
C ALA A 381 25.68 -1.06 -15.76
N GLY A 382 25.24 0.00 -15.10
CA GLY A 382 25.36 1.38 -15.56
C GLY A 382 24.02 2.10 -15.68
N THR A 383 24.05 3.29 -16.25
CA THR A 383 22.87 4.16 -16.39
C THR A 383 22.02 3.74 -17.58
N TRP A 384 20.80 3.33 -17.28
CA TRP A 384 19.74 3.06 -18.25
C TRP A 384 18.90 4.32 -18.43
N HIS A 385 18.56 4.65 -19.66
CA HIS A 385 17.63 5.73 -19.96
C HIS A 385 16.28 5.13 -20.33
N TYR A 386 15.19 5.75 -19.88
CA TYR A 386 13.86 5.34 -20.33
C TYR A 386 12.98 6.54 -20.64
N THR A 387 12.06 6.33 -21.57
CA THR A 387 11.08 7.31 -22.02
C THR A 387 9.71 6.66 -22.09
N ILE A 388 8.71 7.30 -21.50
CA ILE A 388 7.31 6.90 -21.57
C ILE A 388 6.56 7.95 -22.39
N ALA A 389 5.99 7.53 -23.52
CA ALA A 389 5.24 8.40 -24.42
C ALA A 389 3.76 8.03 -24.43
N PRO A 390 2.84 9.02 -24.36
CA PRO A 390 1.42 8.78 -24.58
C PRO A 390 1.17 8.56 -26.07
N LEU A 391 0.72 7.36 -26.47
CA LEU A 391 0.23 7.14 -27.84
C LEU A 391 -1.23 7.58 -27.95
N SER A 392 -2.02 7.29 -26.91
CA SER A 392 -3.36 7.81 -26.71
C SER A 392 -3.65 7.88 -25.22
N VAL A 393 -4.26 8.95 -24.74
CA VAL A 393 -4.73 9.03 -23.35
C VAL A 393 -6.15 9.62 -23.32
N PRO A 394 -7.06 9.03 -22.52
CA PRO A 394 -8.49 9.37 -22.52
C PRO A 394 -8.79 10.71 -21.83
N TYR A 395 -7.89 11.19 -20.97
CA TYR A 395 -8.05 12.40 -20.18
C TYR A 395 -6.68 12.96 -19.77
N ARG A 396 -6.68 14.20 -19.29
CA ARG A 396 -5.48 14.87 -18.77
C ARG A 396 -5.05 14.25 -17.45
N ASN A 397 -3.75 14.29 -17.15
CA ASN A 397 -3.20 13.71 -15.92
C ASN A 397 -3.51 12.22 -15.77
N PHE A 398 -3.47 11.44 -16.86
CA PHE A 398 -3.68 10.00 -16.82
C PHE A 398 -2.60 9.34 -15.93
N PRO A 399 -2.98 8.68 -14.82
CA PRO A 399 -2.02 8.22 -13.83
C PRO A 399 -1.45 6.86 -14.23
N PHE A 400 -0.14 6.69 -14.08
CA PHE A 400 0.53 5.42 -14.32
C PHE A 400 1.77 5.30 -13.43
N THR A 401 2.34 4.10 -13.40
CA THR A 401 3.52 3.80 -12.60
C THR A 401 4.57 3.12 -13.44
N LEU A 402 5.84 3.40 -13.16
CA LEU A 402 6.95 2.59 -13.65
C LEU A 402 7.63 1.95 -12.44
N THR A 403 7.68 0.63 -12.41
CA THR A 403 8.45 -0.13 -11.43
C THR A 403 9.55 -0.90 -12.13
N ILE A 404 10.77 -0.80 -11.62
CA ILE A 404 11.94 -1.53 -12.15
C ILE A 404 12.31 -2.61 -11.15
N GLY A 405 12.21 -3.87 -11.57
CA GLY A 405 12.59 -5.02 -10.77
C GLY A 405 13.96 -5.55 -11.18
N GLU A 406 14.84 -5.80 -10.20
CA GLU A 406 16.12 -6.49 -10.39
C GLU A 406 16.02 -7.93 -9.89
N LYS A 407 16.57 -8.89 -10.64
CA LYS A 407 16.75 -10.25 -10.15
C LYS A 407 18.18 -10.43 -9.67
N ALA A 408 18.35 -10.85 -8.42
CA ALA A 408 19.67 -11.23 -7.92
C ALA A 408 20.25 -12.32 -8.84
N GLY A 409 21.47 -12.12 -9.32
CA GLY A 409 22.15 -13.12 -10.15
C GLY A 409 22.26 -14.45 -9.41
N ALA A 410 22.04 -15.56 -10.11
CA ALA A 410 22.00 -16.91 -9.54
C ALA A 410 23.26 -17.28 -8.73
N GLY A 411 24.42 -16.64 -9.02
CA GLY A 411 25.66 -16.86 -8.27
C GLY A 411 25.65 -16.35 -6.82
N GLN A 412 24.78 -15.40 -6.46
CA GLN A 412 24.78 -14.79 -5.12
C GLN A 412 23.94 -15.59 -4.10
N GLN A 413 22.84 -16.21 -4.52
CA GLN A 413 22.03 -17.06 -3.62
C GLN A 413 22.84 -18.23 -3.07
N ALA A 414 23.78 -18.76 -3.87
CA ALA A 414 24.73 -19.77 -3.41
C ALA A 414 25.71 -19.21 -2.35
N ALA A 415 26.24 -18.00 -2.56
CA ALA A 415 27.21 -17.38 -1.64
C ALA A 415 26.58 -16.93 -0.31
N ASP A 416 25.37 -16.34 -0.34
CA ASP A 416 24.66 -15.92 0.87
C ASP A 416 24.12 -17.13 1.65
N GLY A 417 23.69 -18.18 0.95
CA GLY A 417 23.32 -19.46 1.57
C GLY A 417 24.49 -20.17 2.26
N GLN A 418 25.70 -20.13 1.66
CA GLN A 418 26.90 -20.72 2.26
C GLN A 418 27.43 -19.92 3.47
N ARG A 419 27.25 -18.59 3.51
CA ARG A 419 27.63 -17.78 4.68
C ARG A 419 26.67 -17.91 5.85
N ALA A 420 25.39 -18.20 5.63
CA ALA A 420 24.43 -18.46 6.70
C ALA A 420 24.64 -19.84 7.37
N GLY A 421 25.27 -20.80 6.68
CA GLY A 421 25.45 -22.18 7.17
C GLY A 421 26.69 -22.43 8.03
N THR A 422 27.73 -21.59 7.97
CA THR A 422 29.02 -21.86 8.65
C THR A 422 29.18 -21.16 10.00
N GLY A 423 28.17 -20.42 10.48
CA GLY A 423 28.27 -19.58 11.67
C GLY A 423 27.72 -20.17 12.98
N ARG A 424 27.34 -21.46 13.04
CA ARG A 424 26.64 -22.04 14.20
C ARG A 424 27.34 -23.17 14.96
N GLU A 425 28.59 -23.48 14.65
CA GLU A 425 29.42 -24.41 15.44
C GLU A 425 30.64 -23.69 16.00
N ALA A 426 30.61 -23.39 17.30
CA ALA A 426 31.74 -23.20 18.22
C ALA A 426 31.43 -22.14 19.30
N ARG A 427 30.56 -22.48 20.26
CA ARG A 427 30.58 -21.98 21.65
C ARG A 427 29.89 -23.01 22.53
N ASP A 428 30.67 -24.01 22.93
CA ASP A 428 30.50 -24.76 24.18
C ASP A 428 31.75 -24.50 25.05
#